data_AF-A0A662PBF4-F1
#
_entry.id   AF-A0A662PBF4-F1
#
_cell.length_a   1.000
_cell.length_b   1.000
_cell.length_c   1.000
_cell.angle_alpha   90.00
_cell.angle_beta   90.00
_cell.angle_gamma   90.00
#
_symmetry.space_group_name_H-M   'P 1'
#
loop_
_entity.id
_entity.type
_entity.pdbx_description
1 polymer ?
#
loop_
_entity_poly.entity_id
_entity_poly.type
_entity_poly.pdbx_seq_one_letter_code
_entity_poly.pdbx_strand_id
1 'polypeptide(L)' 'MIFTGVSHGRSPMVAIRVKGIKPSMVVLHGPQEVDNVGVTLAKLERIPLVLSRISSVQEMIKNLRRLGT' A
#
# COMPACT_ATOMS: atom_id res chain seq x y z
N MET A 1 -3.79 0.06 5.94
CA MET A 1 -3.60 -1.32 5.41
C MET A 1 -2.30 -1.36 4.61
N ILE A 2 -1.52 -2.44 4.70
CA ILE A 2 -0.20 -2.56 4.08
C ILE A 2 -0.15 -3.80 3.18
N PHE A 3 0.29 -3.64 1.94
CA PHE A 3 0.56 -4.73 1.00
C PHE A 3 2.07 -4.87 0.80
N THR A 4 2.62 -6.05 1.05
CA THR A 4 4.04 -6.37 0.88
C THR A 4 4.27 -7.27 -0.33
N GLY A 5 5.53 -7.36 -0.81
CA GLY A 5 5.89 -8.16 -1.98
C GLY A 5 5.20 -7.70 -3.28
N VAL A 6 4.83 -6.43 -3.37
CA VAL A 6 4.08 -5.89 -4.51
C VAL A 6 5.06 -5.53 -5.64
N SER A 7 4.75 -5.91 -6.88
CA SER A 7 5.56 -5.51 -8.04
C SER A 7 5.25 -4.09 -8.53
N HIS A 8 3.98 -3.78 -8.85
CA HIS A 8 3.59 -2.50 -9.48
C HIS A 8 2.42 -1.76 -8.78
N GLY A 9 1.66 -2.41 -7.90
CA GLY A 9 0.62 -1.72 -7.08
C GLY A 9 -0.78 -1.61 -7.70
N ARG A 10 -0.98 -2.00 -8.97
CA ARG A 10 -2.32 -2.01 -9.59
C ARG A 10 -3.29 -3.00 -8.93
N SER A 11 -2.89 -4.27 -8.79
CA SER A 11 -3.78 -5.33 -8.29
C SER A 11 -4.32 -5.06 -6.87
N PRO A 12 -3.51 -4.57 -5.90
CA PRO A 12 -4.03 -4.16 -4.59
C PRO A 12 -5.15 -3.11 -4.67
N MET A 13 -4.99 -2.09 -5.53
CA MET A 13 -5.99 -1.03 -5.67
C MET A 13 -7.26 -1.49 -6.37
N VAL A 14 -7.14 -2.38 -7.37
CA VAL A 14 -8.31 -3.03 -7.99
C VAL A 14 -9.07 -3.86 -6.96
N ALA A 15 -8.38 -4.64 -6.13
CA ALA A 15 -9.00 -5.46 -5.10
C ALA A 15 -9.76 -4.62 -4.07
N ILE A 16 -9.17 -3.50 -3.62
CA ILE A 16 -9.82 -2.53 -2.72
C ILE A 16 -11.15 -2.05 -3.30
N ARG A 17 -11.13 -1.60 -4.56
CA ARG A 17 -12.33 -1.09 -5.24
C ARG A 17 -13.39 -2.16 -5.42
N VAL A 18 -13.01 -3.35 -5.91
CA VAL A 18 -13.95 -4.47 -6.17
C VAL A 18 -14.60 -4.96 -4.87
N LYS A 19 -13.85 -5.00 -3.77
CA LYS A 19 -14.39 -5.40 -2.47
C LYS A 19 -15.16 -4.29 -1.76
N GLY A 20 -15.11 -3.05 -2.26
CA GLY A 20 -15.77 -1.90 -1.63
C GLY A 20 -15.18 -1.54 -0.26
N ILE A 21 -13.95 -1.96 0.05
CA ILE A 21 -13.30 -1.64 1.32
C ILE A 21 -12.69 -0.23 1.26
N LYS A 22 -12.86 0.56 2.32
CA LYS A 22 -12.30 1.92 2.41
C LYS A 22 -11.32 2.05 3.58
N PRO A 23 -10.07 1.55 3.43
CA PRO A 23 -9.04 1.79 4.42
C PRO A 23 -8.71 3.29 4.53
N SER A 24 -8.30 3.74 5.71
CA SER A 24 -7.84 5.11 5.95
C SER A 24 -6.56 5.46 5.18
N MET A 25 -5.75 4.45 4.85
CA MET A 25 -4.51 4.58 4.07
C MET A 25 -4.09 3.22 3.52
N VAL A 26 -3.45 3.22 2.36
CA VAL A 26 -2.81 2.05 1.75
C VAL A 26 -1.32 2.30 1.62
N VAL A 27 -0.52 1.36 2.10
CA VAL A 27 0.93 1.37 1.95
C VAL A 27 1.35 0.19 1.05
N LEU A 28 2.15 0.47 0.02
CA LEU A 28 2.73 -0.53 -0.86
C LEU A 28 4.22 -0.71 -0.54
N HIS A 29 4.67 -1.95 -0.39
CA HIS A 29 6.07 -2.30 -0.22
C HIS A 29 6.51 -3.30 -1.29
N GLY A 30 7.64 -3.02 -1.93
CA GLY A 30 8.20 -3.81 -3.03
C GLY A 30 8.42 -3.04 -4.34
N PRO A 31 7.47 -2.20 -4.81
CA PRO A 31 7.64 -1.52 -6.09
C PRO A 31 8.75 -0.46 -6.03
N GLN A 32 9.46 -0.26 -7.14
CA GLN A 32 10.28 0.95 -7.31
C GLN A 32 9.42 2.17 -7.64
N GLU A 33 8.36 1.94 -8.43
CA GLU A 33 7.38 2.94 -8.82
C GLU A 33 5.98 2.32 -8.74
N VAL A 34 4.97 3.17 -8.56
CA VAL A 34 3.58 2.73 -8.51
C VAL A 34 2.94 2.92 -9.88
N ASP A 35 2.24 1.90 -10.37
CA ASP A 35 1.45 1.95 -11.60
C ASP A 35 0.45 3.12 -11.57
N ASN A 36 0.42 3.90 -12.65
CA ASN A 36 -0.45 5.06 -12.82
C ASN A 36 -1.94 4.73 -12.63
N VAL A 37 -2.37 3.53 -13.00
CA VAL A 37 -3.74 3.04 -12.75
C VAL A 37 -3.98 2.90 -11.26
N GLY A 38 -3.02 2.35 -10.50
CA GLY A 38 -3.09 2.26 -9.04
C GLY A 38 -3.21 3.64 -8.38
N VAL A 39 -2.40 4.61 -8.83
CA VAL A 39 -2.46 6.00 -8.35
C VAL A 39 -3.81 6.64 -8.66
N THR A 40 -4.33 6.43 -9.87
CA THR A 40 -5.63 6.98 -10.30
C THR A 40 -6.77 6.39 -9.47
N LEU A 41 -6.76 5.07 -9.23
CA LEU A 41 -7.74 4.42 -8.36
C LEU A 41 -7.69 4.97 -6.93
N ALA A 42 -6.49 5.18 -6.36
CA ALA A 42 -6.36 5.76 -5.03
C ALA A 42 -6.95 7.17 -4.93
N LYS A 43 -6.74 8.01 -5.95
CA LYS A 43 -7.34 9.35 -6.03
C LYS A 43 -8.86 9.29 -6.12
N LEU A 44 -9.42 8.41 -6.96
CA LEU A 44 -10.86 8.23 -7.11
C LEU A 44 -11.53 7.75 -5.81
N GLU A 45 -10.90 6.80 -5.12
CA GLU A 45 -11.40 6.29 -3.84
C GLU A 45 -11.14 7.23 -2.65
N ARG A 46 -10.37 8.31 -2.87
CA ARG A 46 -9.91 9.25 -1.84
C ARG A 46 -9.12 8.56 -0.71
N ILE A 47 -8.27 7.62 -1.10
CA ILE A 47 -7.41 6.85 -0.19
C ILE A 47 -5.96 7.35 -0.35
N PRO A 48 -5.30 7.80 0.73
CA PRO A 48 -3.86 8.07 0.70
C PRO A 48 -3.08 6.81 0.30
N LEU A 49 -2.29 6.91 -0.76
CA LEU A 49 -1.44 5.82 -1.25
C LEU A 49 0.03 6.16 -0.97
N VAL A 50 0.68 5.31 -0.20
CA VAL A 50 2.06 5.48 0.24
C VAL A 50 2.93 4.39 -0.38
N LEU A 51 4.07 4.78 -0.95
CA LEU A 51 5.11 3.86 -1.34
C LEU A 51 6.16 3.75 -0.23
N SER A 52 6.27 2.59 0.41
CA SER A 52 7.28 2.32 1.42
C SER A 52 8.61 1.94 0.78
N ARG A 53 9.69 2.57 1.24
CA ARG A 53 11.08 2.30 0.83
C ARG A 53 11.84 1.42 1.84
N ILE A 54 11.14 0.81 2.80
CA ILE A 54 11.74 -0.09 3.77
C ILE A 54 12.33 -1.30 3.03
N SER A 55 13.52 -1.74 3.46
CA SER A 55 14.31 -2.74 2.73
C SER A 55 13.73 -4.16 2.81
N SER A 56 13.04 -4.48 3.90
CA SER A 56 12.47 -5.80 4.13
C SER A 56 11.18 -5.77 4.95
N VAL A 57 10.35 -6.80 4.77
CA VAL A 57 9.14 -6.99 5.57
C VAL A 57 9.46 -7.15 7.05
N GLN A 58 10.60 -7.78 7.39
CA GLN A 58 11.02 -7.96 8.79
C GLN A 58 11.35 -6.62 9.46
N GLU A 59 12.07 -5.75 8.76
CA GLU A 59 12.35 -4.39 9.24
C GLU A 59 11.05 -3.58 9.42
N MET A 60 10.12 -3.69 8.46
CA MET A 60 8.81 -3.05 8.54
C MET A 60 8.03 -3.51 9.79
N ILE A 61 7.95 -4.83 10.03
CA ILE A 61 7.28 -5.39 11.22
C ILE A 61 7.93 -4.88 12.50
N LYS A 62 9.27 -4.90 12.57
CA LYS A 62 10.03 -4.39 13.72
C LYS A 62 9.69 -2.93 13.99
N ASN A 63 9.68 -2.07 12.96
CA ASN A 63 9.40 -0.65 13.12
C ASN A 63 7.95 -0.39 13.55
N LEU A 64 6.98 -1.10 12.96
CA LEU A 64 5.56 -0.97 13.33
C LEU A 64 5.30 -1.37 14.78
N ARG A 65 5.93 -2.46 15.26
CA ARG A 65 5.79 -2.90 16.66
C ARG A 65 6.29 -1.87 17.68
N ARG A 66 7.27 -1.04 17.31
CA ARG A 66 7.78 0.04 18.17
C ARG A 66 6.83 1.24 18.31
N LEU A 67 5.80 1.34 17.45
CA LEU A 67 4.81 2.41 17.52
C LEU A 67 3.58 2.04 18.36
N GLY A 68 3.42 0.75 18.69
CA GLY A 68 2.29 0.23 19.47
C GLY A 68 2.57 0.13 20.97
N THR A 69 3.68 0.72 21.43
CA THR A 69 4.06 0.90 22.84
C THR A 69 3.93 2.35 23.21
#